data_AF-A0A381ZBV2-F1
#
_entry.id   AF-A0A381ZBV2-F1
#
_cell.length_a   1.000
_cell.length_b   1.000
_cell.length_c   1.000
_cell.angle_alpha   90.00
_cell.angle_beta   90.00
_cell.angle_gamma   90.00
#
_symmetry.space_group_name_H-M   'P 1'
#
loop_
_entity.id
_entity.type
_entity.pdbx_description
1 polymer ?
#
loop_
_entity_poly.entity_id
_entity_poly.type
_entity_poly.pdbx_seq_one_letter_code
_entity_poly.pdbx_strand_id
1 'polypeptide(L)'
;MELGKFLSIPSFAAIIAPVLSLLIICQLAPTTPTIYEKIISSNYKEAFIIAGLNGTFLGWIIMASNTGETLSMADLFSFQAGFSASLVTISYSLFLAFLYIGYYDQESNIEPNENCFEKVIIKKSINYRFLIGQFIFWSLIFWTVLDIKGHSSLKIFIINVPAVILILLIFSLTALRTSNLGYIKTFKILFYDQYGDYDIRKISLSIRTAKKLIIGISILLLFMVFVDTINMNLTDTFYIIGSISLSLVYLLYLYQLLILQDVLILQNAILNDRFHEYRYQDQSTSIYVLIAIFIGILSFIGLLNFIKI
;
A
#
# COMPACT_ATOMS: atom_id res chain seq x y z
N MET A 1 -10.52 -28.87 -1.07
CA MET A 1 -10.58 -27.46 -0.63
C MET A 1 -11.65 -26.79 -1.48
N GLU A 2 -12.78 -26.40 -0.89
CA GLU A 2 -13.96 -25.96 -1.64
C GLU A 2 -13.67 -24.70 -2.47
N LEU A 3 -13.92 -24.80 -3.77
CA LEU A 3 -13.79 -23.76 -4.79
C LEU A 3 -14.59 -22.48 -4.48
N GLY A 4 -15.43 -22.48 -3.43
CA GLY A 4 -16.29 -21.39 -2.98
C GLY A 4 -15.69 -20.43 -1.95
N LYS A 5 -14.48 -20.68 -1.41
CA LYS A 5 -13.74 -19.68 -0.60
C LYS A 5 -13.17 -18.52 -1.45
N PHE A 6 -13.43 -18.50 -2.76
CA PHE A 6 -12.95 -17.52 -3.73
C PHE A 6 -13.37 -16.06 -3.42
N LEU A 7 -14.38 -15.84 -2.57
CA LEU A 7 -14.73 -14.57 -1.92
C LEU A 7 -14.07 -14.44 -0.53
N SER A 8 -12.77 -14.75 -0.44
CA SER A 8 -12.17 -15.01 0.86
C SER A 8 -12.25 -13.77 1.76
N ILE A 9 -12.94 -13.90 2.90
CA ILE A 9 -12.94 -12.89 3.98
C ILE A 9 -11.52 -12.38 4.27
N PRO A 10 -10.45 -13.21 4.21
CA PRO A 10 -9.06 -12.74 4.30
C PRO A 10 -8.62 -11.73 3.22
N SER A 11 -8.94 -11.97 1.94
CA SER A 11 -8.64 -11.01 0.85
C SER A 11 -9.35 -9.68 1.05
N PHE A 12 -10.60 -9.72 1.52
CA PHE A 12 -11.37 -8.51 1.83
C PHE A 12 -10.83 -7.79 3.06
N ALA A 13 -10.45 -8.53 4.11
CA ALA A 13 -9.83 -7.98 5.32
C ALA A 13 -8.50 -7.28 5.01
N ALA A 14 -7.67 -7.86 4.14
CA ALA A 14 -6.41 -7.24 3.70
C ALA A 14 -6.62 -5.89 2.98
N ILE A 15 -7.74 -5.73 2.28
CA ILE A 15 -8.08 -4.47 1.58
C ILE A 15 -8.65 -3.44 2.56
N ILE A 16 -9.57 -3.84 3.44
CA ILE A 16 -10.23 -2.90 4.35
C ILE A 16 -9.28 -2.41 5.45
N ALA A 17 -8.41 -3.25 5.97
CA ALA A 17 -7.59 -2.91 7.14
C ALA A 17 -6.76 -1.60 6.99
N PRO A 18 -6.03 -1.37 5.88
CA PRO A 18 -5.33 -0.10 5.67
C PRO A 18 -6.26 1.10 5.43
N VAL A 19 -7.47 0.87 4.93
CA VAL A 19 -8.50 1.90 4.72
C VAL A 19 -9.16 2.31 6.04
N LEU A 20 -9.48 1.33 6.89
CA LEU A 20 -9.93 1.54 8.27
C LEU A 20 -8.91 2.36 9.05
N SER A 21 -7.61 2.07 8.87
CA SER A 21 -6.54 2.88 9.46
C SER A 21 -6.60 4.34 9.03
N LEU A 22 -6.84 4.62 7.75
CA LEU A 22 -6.98 5.98 7.22
C LEU A 22 -8.22 6.68 7.78
N LEU A 23 -9.34 5.95 7.87
CA LEU A 23 -10.60 6.45 8.44
C LEU A 23 -10.46 6.81 9.92
N ILE A 24 -9.77 5.99 10.70
CA ILE A 24 -9.50 6.25 12.11
C ILE A 24 -8.59 7.48 12.30
N ILE A 25 -7.68 7.73 11.36
CA ILE A 25 -6.72 8.85 11.41
C ILE A 25 -7.32 10.18 10.91
N CYS A 26 -8.35 10.13 10.09
CA CYS A 26 -9.08 11.32 9.62
C CYS A 26 -9.93 11.89 10.76
N GLN A 27 -9.72 13.17 11.10
CA GLN A 27 -10.33 13.85 12.26
C GLN A 27 -11.20 15.02 11.85
N LEU A 28 -10.98 15.57 10.66
CA LEU A 28 -11.73 16.71 10.15
C LEU A 28 -13.03 16.22 9.50
N ALA A 29 -14.16 16.57 10.12
CA ALA A 29 -15.49 16.41 9.55
C ALA A 29 -15.90 17.75 8.91
N PRO A 30 -15.98 17.85 7.57
CA PRO A 30 -16.32 19.09 6.89
C PRO A 30 -17.78 19.46 7.20
N THR A 31 -18.02 20.71 7.61
CA THR A 31 -19.36 21.31 7.67
C THR A 31 -19.70 22.04 6.37
N THR A 32 -18.68 22.32 5.55
CA THR A 32 -18.80 22.99 4.26
C THR A 32 -17.98 22.25 3.20
N PRO A 33 -18.49 22.12 1.96
CA PRO A 33 -17.79 21.44 0.88
C PRO A 33 -16.56 22.25 0.44
N THR A 34 -15.39 21.64 0.49
CA THR A 34 -14.09 22.27 0.16
C THR A 34 -13.21 21.31 -0.64
N ILE A 35 -12.08 21.81 -1.18
CA ILE A 35 -11.09 20.99 -1.91
C ILE A 35 -10.58 19.81 -1.03
N TYR A 36 -10.68 19.91 0.29
CA TYR A 36 -10.33 18.84 1.24
C TYR A 36 -10.99 17.50 0.90
N GLU A 37 -12.27 17.49 0.55
CA GLU A 37 -13.03 16.26 0.27
C GLU A 37 -12.46 15.51 -0.93
N LYS A 38 -12.09 16.24 -1.98
CA LYS A 38 -11.39 15.70 -3.16
C LYS A 38 -10.03 15.11 -2.80
N ILE A 39 -9.25 15.83 -2.00
CA ILE A 39 -7.91 15.38 -1.57
C ILE A 39 -8.00 14.11 -0.73
N ILE A 40 -8.92 14.06 0.24
CA ILE A 40 -9.14 12.89 1.09
C ILE A 40 -9.66 11.71 0.28
N SER A 41 -10.64 11.92 -0.60
CA SER A 41 -11.14 10.87 -1.50
C SER A 41 -10.01 10.27 -2.35
N SER A 42 -9.13 11.11 -2.89
CA SER A 42 -7.93 10.66 -3.60
C SER A 42 -6.98 9.83 -2.73
N ASN A 43 -6.79 10.20 -1.46
CA ASN A 43 -5.97 9.42 -0.53
C ASN A 43 -6.61 8.07 -0.18
N TYR A 44 -7.94 8.00 -0.03
CA TYR A 44 -8.66 6.73 0.12
C TYR A 44 -8.50 5.85 -1.12
N LYS A 45 -8.65 6.43 -2.31
CA LYS A 45 -8.43 5.73 -3.58
C LYS A 45 -7.02 5.14 -3.66
N GLU A 46 -5.99 5.93 -3.36
CA GLU A 46 -4.61 5.42 -3.31
C GLU A 46 -4.48 4.27 -2.28
N ALA A 47 -5.06 4.41 -1.09
CA ALA A 47 -5.02 3.39 -0.05
C ALA A 47 -5.68 2.07 -0.47
N PHE A 48 -6.87 2.11 -1.09
CA PHE A 48 -7.54 0.91 -1.61
C PHE A 48 -6.67 0.18 -2.63
N ILE A 49 -6.09 0.93 -3.58
CA ILE A 49 -5.30 0.39 -4.68
C ILE A 49 -4.01 -0.26 -4.15
N ILE A 50 -3.30 0.41 -3.24
CA ILE A 50 -2.07 -0.10 -2.61
C ILE A 50 -2.35 -1.32 -1.74
N ALA A 51 -3.47 -1.34 -1.01
CA ALA A 51 -3.91 -2.49 -0.24
C ALA A 51 -4.18 -3.72 -1.13
N GLY A 52 -4.82 -3.50 -2.27
CA GLY A 52 -5.04 -4.52 -3.30
C GLY A 52 -3.73 -5.13 -3.80
N LEU A 53 -2.78 -4.28 -4.17
CA LEU A 53 -1.44 -4.71 -4.60
C LEU A 53 -0.70 -5.48 -3.49
N ASN A 54 -0.79 -5.04 -2.23
CA ASN A 54 -0.21 -5.76 -1.10
C ASN A 54 -0.76 -7.18 -0.97
N GLY A 55 -2.09 -7.34 -0.93
CA GLY A 55 -2.69 -8.66 -0.83
C GLY A 55 -2.43 -9.53 -2.07
N THR A 56 -2.23 -8.90 -3.23
CA THR A 56 -1.83 -9.57 -4.47
C THR A 56 -0.44 -10.20 -4.35
N PHE A 57 0.54 -9.47 -3.82
CA PHE A 57 1.90 -10.00 -3.60
C PHE A 57 1.97 -10.99 -2.44
N LEU A 58 1.09 -10.88 -1.44
CA LEU A 58 0.89 -11.96 -0.46
C LEU A 58 0.42 -13.25 -1.16
N GLY A 59 -0.49 -13.16 -2.14
CA GLY A 59 -0.88 -14.27 -3.01
C GLY A 59 0.30 -14.93 -3.74
N TRP A 60 1.25 -14.13 -4.24
CA TRP A 60 2.47 -14.64 -4.87
C TRP A 60 3.41 -15.33 -3.89
N ILE A 61 3.52 -14.85 -2.65
CA ILE A 61 4.27 -15.52 -1.58
C ILE A 61 3.64 -16.87 -1.20
N ILE A 62 2.32 -17.02 -1.35
CA ILE A 62 1.62 -18.28 -1.14
C ILE A 62 1.88 -19.24 -2.30
N MET A 63 1.80 -18.75 -3.55
CA MET A 63 2.16 -19.50 -4.74
C MET A 63 3.59 -20.06 -4.64
N ALA A 64 4.53 -19.27 -4.12
CA ALA A 64 5.92 -19.65 -3.99
C ALA A 64 6.25 -20.61 -2.83
N SER A 65 5.34 -20.84 -1.87
CA SER A 65 5.70 -21.55 -0.63
C SER A 65 5.50 -23.05 -0.63
N ASN A 66 4.87 -23.60 -1.67
CA ASN A 66 4.54 -25.02 -1.71
C ASN A 66 5.38 -25.82 -2.72
N THR A 67 6.34 -25.19 -3.39
CA THR A 67 7.15 -25.82 -4.44
C THR A 67 8.21 -26.73 -3.84
N GLY A 68 7.92 -28.03 -3.79
CA GLY A 68 8.91 -29.10 -3.63
C GLY A 68 9.50 -29.49 -4.98
N GLU A 69 10.68 -30.11 -4.98
CA GLU A 69 11.54 -30.38 -6.16
C GLU A 69 10.92 -31.24 -7.28
N THR A 70 9.65 -31.64 -7.18
CA THR A 70 8.91 -32.38 -8.22
C THR A 70 7.55 -31.74 -8.43
N LEU A 71 7.23 -31.35 -9.68
CA LEU A 71 5.89 -30.91 -10.11
C LEU A 71 4.83 -31.94 -9.71
N SER A 72 4.26 -31.76 -8.52
CA SER A 72 3.22 -32.58 -7.96
C SER A 72 1.85 -31.91 -8.21
N MET A 73 0.76 -32.66 -8.09
CA MET A 73 -0.58 -32.04 -8.15
C MET A 73 -0.76 -30.96 -7.06
N ALA A 74 -0.02 -31.03 -5.95
CA ALA A 74 -0.05 -30.00 -4.92
C ALA A 74 0.56 -28.65 -5.38
N ASP A 75 1.50 -28.66 -6.33
CA ASP A 75 2.09 -27.46 -6.91
C ASP A 75 1.14 -26.77 -7.88
N LEU A 76 0.36 -27.55 -8.65
CA LEU A 76 -0.71 -27.03 -9.50
C LEU A 76 -1.84 -26.40 -8.67
N PHE A 77 -2.23 -27.03 -7.55
CA PHE A 77 -3.23 -26.48 -6.65
C PHE A 77 -2.76 -25.20 -5.95
N SER A 78 -1.50 -25.13 -5.52
CA SER A 78 -0.95 -23.93 -4.87
C SER A 78 -0.78 -22.77 -5.85
N PHE A 79 -0.37 -23.06 -7.09
CA PHE A 79 -0.35 -22.10 -8.20
C PHE A 79 -1.74 -21.52 -8.46
N GLN A 80 -2.74 -22.39 -8.63
CA GLN A 80 -4.11 -21.97 -8.90
C GLN A 80 -4.69 -21.13 -7.74
N ALA A 81 -4.43 -21.53 -6.49
CA ALA A 81 -4.88 -20.81 -5.30
C ALA A 81 -4.23 -19.42 -5.18
N GLY A 82 -2.91 -19.33 -5.36
CA GLY A 82 -2.17 -18.06 -5.31
C GLY A 82 -2.57 -17.11 -6.44
N PHE A 83 -2.65 -17.62 -7.68
CA PHE A 83 -3.08 -16.86 -8.85
C PHE A 83 -4.51 -16.31 -8.70
N SER A 84 -5.44 -17.15 -8.25
CA SER A 84 -6.81 -16.75 -7.93
C SER A 84 -6.85 -15.64 -6.88
N ALA A 85 -6.18 -15.85 -5.73
CA ALA A 85 -6.19 -14.90 -4.63
C ALA A 85 -5.63 -13.53 -5.06
N SER A 86 -4.56 -13.53 -5.87
CA SER A 86 -3.98 -12.32 -6.44
C SER A 86 -4.97 -11.57 -7.33
N LEU A 87 -5.65 -12.26 -8.26
CA LEU A 87 -6.63 -11.64 -9.16
C LEU A 87 -7.88 -11.12 -8.43
N VAL A 88 -8.42 -11.89 -7.48
CA VAL A 88 -9.59 -11.48 -6.70
C VAL A 88 -9.28 -10.22 -5.89
N THR A 89 -8.12 -10.19 -5.23
CA THR A 89 -7.74 -9.09 -4.36
C THR A 89 -7.55 -7.78 -5.15
N ILE A 90 -6.87 -7.83 -6.30
CA ILE A 90 -6.75 -6.63 -7.14
C ILE A 90 -8.09 -6.20 -7.74
N SER A 91 -8.98 -7.15 -8.06
CA SER A 91 -10.32 -6.86 -8.60
C SER A 91 -11.20 -6.15 -7.56
N TYR A 92 -11.24 -6.62 -6.31
CA TYR A 92 -11.98 -5.95 -5.24
C TYR A 92 -11.43 -4.56 -4.93
N SER A 93 -10.10 -4.43 -4.92
CA SER A 93 -9.44 -3.14 -4.72
C SER A 93 -9.81 -2.14 -5.81
N LEU A 94 -9.76 -2.55 -7.08
CA LEU A 94 -10.17 -1.70 -8.21
C LEU A 94 -11.67 -1.36 -8.13
N PHE A 95 -12.52 -2.34 -7.85
CA PHE A 95 -13.96 -2.12 -7.69
C PHE A 95 -14.28 -1.10 -6.60
N LEU A 96 -13.68 -1.25 -5.41
CA LEU A 96 -13.86 -0.31 -4.30
C LEU A 96 -13.28 1.08 -4.63
N ALA A 97 -12.14 1.15 -5.32
CA ALA A 97 -11.58 2.41 -5.78
C ALA A 97 -12.51 3.11 -6.79
N PHE A 98 -13.15 2.37 -7.70
CA PHE A 98 -14.14 2.91 -8.64
C PHE A 98 -15.42 3.37 -7.95
N LEU A 99 -15.91 2.65 -6.94
CA LEU A 99 -17.06 3.11 -6.16
C LEU A 99 -16.76 4.43 -5.42
N TYR A 100 -15.53 4.60 -4.93
CA TYR A 100 -15.11 5.83 -4.25
C TYR A 100 -14.94 7.02 -5.21
N ILE A 101 -14.56 6.77 -6.49
CA ILE A 101 -14.51 7.80 -7.55
C ILE A 101 -15.89 8.46 -7.74
N GLY A 102 -16.98 7.69 -7.67
CA GLY A 102 -18.32 8.20 -7.97
C GLY A 102 -18.98 9.05 -6.87
N TYR A 103 -18.51 8.98 -5.62
CA TYR A 103 -19.23 9.57 -4.48
C TYR A 103 -18.77 10.99 -4.11
N TYR A 104 -17.54 11.39 -4.45
CA TYR A 104 -16.92 12.63 -3.95
C TYR A 104 -16.30 13.55 -5.02
N ASP A 105 -16.65 13.38 -6.31
CA ASP A 105 -16.26 14.32 -7.38
C ASP A 105 -17.07 15.63 -7.33
N GLN A 106 -17.27 16.19 -6.14
CA GLN A 106 -17.81 17.54 -5.99
C GLN A 106 -16.66 18.56 -6.15
N GLU A 107 -16.66 19.27 -7.27
CA GLU A 107 -15.73 20.37 -7.49
C GLU A 107 -16.11 21.57 -6.62
N SER A 108 -15.54 21.65 -5.42
CA SER A 108 -15.49 22.89 -4.65
C SER A 108 -14.16 23.59 -4.89
N ASN A 109 -14.20 24.90 -5.14
CA ASN A 109 -13.01 25.76 -5.27
C ASN A 109 -12.67 26.47 -3.95
N ILE A 110 -13.35 26.13 -2.85
CA ILE A 110 -13.13 26.76 -1.54
C ILE A 110 -11.90 26.12 -0.88
N GLU A 111 -10.93 26.95 -0.51
CA GLU A 111 -9.78 26.51 0.28
C GLU A 111 -10.21 26.17 1.72
N PRO A 112 -9.83 25.00 2.25
CA PRO A 112 -10.19 24.59 3.60
C PRO A 112 -9.42 25.41 4.65
N ASN A 113 -10.15 25.92 5.64
CA ASN A 113 -9.62 26.51 6.87
C ASN A 113 -10.25 25.84 8.10
N GLU A 114 -9.77 26.13 9.31
CA GLU A 114 -10.31 25.53 10.54
C GLU A 114 -11.84 25.72 10.69
N ASN A 115 -12.37 26.88 10.25
CA ASN A 115 -13.80 27.21 10.37
C ASN A 115 -14.71 26.37 9.47
N CYS A 116 -14.15 25.71 8.45
CA CYS A 116 -14.88 24.80 7.56
C CYS A 116 -15.20 23.43 8.20
N PHE A 117 -14.73 23.18 9.42
CA PHE A 117 -14.83 21.89 10.10
C PHE A 117 -15.48 22.02 11.48
N GLU A 118 -16.03 20.91 11.99
CA GLU A 118 -16.48 20.87 13.38
C GLU A 118 -15.32 21.20 14.33
N LYS A 119 -15.55 22.07 15.33
CA LYS A 119 -14.50 22.57 16.23
C LYS A 119 -13.73 21.42 16.88
N VAL A 120 -12.45 21.28 16.52
CA VAL A 120 -11.55 20.26 17.08
C VAL A 120 -10.72 20.89 18.20
N ILE A 121 -10.95 20.48 19.46
CA ILE A 121 -10.05 20.84 20.56
C ILE A 121 -8.82 19.93 20.48
N ILE A 122 -7.70 20.47 20.02
CA ILE A 122 -6.47 19.71 19.80
C ILE A 122 -5.55 19.82 21.01
N LYS A 123 -5.23 18.68 21.64
CA LYS A 123 -4.11 18.56 22.58
C LYS A 123 -2.99 17.76 21.94
N LYS A 124 -1.75 18.27 22.00
CA LYS A 124 -0.55 17.49 21.68
C LYS A 124 -0.50 16.25 22.57
N SER A 125 -0.60 15.08 21.97
CA SER A 125 -0.63 13.79 22.65
C SER A 125 -0.22 12.69 21.67
N ILE A 126 0.09 11.52 22.21
CA ILE A 126 0.39 10.32 21.41
C ILE A 126 -0.78 10.05 20.47
N ASN A 127 -0.46 9.74 19.20
CA ASN A 127 -1.48 9.39 18.22
C ASN A 127 -1.98 7.95 18.45
N TYR A 128 -2.78 7.76 19.50
CA TYR A 128 -3.39 6.47 19.84
C TYR A 128 -4.25 5.91 18.70
N ARG A 129 -4.84 6.78 17.88
CA ARG A 129 -5.60 6.41 16.69
C ARG A 129 -4.73 5.75 15.63
N PHE A 130 -3.54 6.30 15.37
CA PHE A 130 -2.54 5.63 14.52
C PHE A 130 -2.13 4.27 15.10
N LEU A 131 -1.85 4.19 16.40
CA LEU A 131 -1.49 2.91 17.05
C LEU A 131 -2.60 1.86 16.95
N ILE A 132 -3.85 2.24 17.20
CA ILE A 132 -5.03 1.37 17.09
C ILE A 132 -5.25 0.96 15.63
N GLY A 133 -5.16 1.89 14.68
CA GLY A 133 -5.27 1.60 13.25
C GLY A 133 -4.21 0.60 12.79
N GLN A 134 -2.94 0.81 13.16
CA GLN A 134 -1.87 -0.13 12.86
C GLN A 134 -2.08 -1.47 13.55
N PHE A 135 -2.54 -1.50 14.79
CA PHE A 135 -2.85 -2.75 15.49
C PHE A 135 -3.95 -3.55 14.75
N ILE A 136 -5.02 -2.89 14.32
CA ILE A 136 -6.09 -3.49 13.52
C ILE A 136 -5.53 -3.99 12.17
N PHE A 137 -4.71 -3.18 11.51
CA PHE A 137 -4.04 -3.53 10.26
C PHE A 137 -3.21 -4.81 10.38
N TRP A 138 -2.29 -4.85 11.35
CA TRP A 138 -1.43 -6.00 11.56
C TRP A 138 -2.21 -7.23 12.02
N SER A 139 -3.24 -7.07 12.85
CA SER A 139 -4.09 -8.18 13.29
C SER A 139 -4.84 -8.83 12.13
N LEU A 140 -5.40 -8.03 11.21
CA LEU A 140 -6.13 -8.54 10.04
C LEU A 140 -5.20 -9.20 9.01
N ILE A 141 -4.01 -8.64 8.78
CA ILE A 141 -3.00 -9.28 7.93
C ILE A 141 -2.48 -10.57 8.56
N PHE A 142 -2.18 -10.56 9.86
CA PHE A 142 -1.71 -11.74 10.58
C PHE A 142 -2.73 -12.87 10.54
N TRP A 143 -4.01 -12.56 10.75
CA TRP A 143 -5.09 -13.52 10.63
C TRP A 143 -5.19 -14.10 9.21
N THR A 144 -5.07 -13.24 8.18
CA THR A 144 -5.05 -13.65 6.77
C THR A 144 -3.92 -14.63 6.47
N VAL A 145 -2.71 -14.36 6.96
CA VAL A 145 -1.55 -15.24 6.76
C VAL A 145 -1.73 -16.57 7.50
N LEU A 146 -2.22 -16.54 8.74
CA LEU A 146 -2.44 -17.75 9.54
C LEU A 146 -3.50 -18.67 8.93
N ASP A 147 -4.62 -18.12 8.44
CA ASP A 147 -5.70 -18.88 7.81
C ASP A 147 -5.21 -19.58 6.53
N ILE A 148 -4.26 -18.97 5.81
CA ILE A 148 -3.77 -19.51 4.54
C ILE A 148 -2.66 -20.56 4.69
N LYS A 149 -1.69 -20.34 5.59
CA LYS A 149 -0.48 -21.20 5.67
C LYS A 149 -0.39 -22.09 6.91
N GLY A 150 -1.29 -21.94 7.87
CA GLY A 150 -1.13 -22.57 9.18
C GLY A 150 0.07 -22.02 9.98
N HIS A 151 0.19 -22.45 11.23
CA HIS A 151 1.06 -21.83 12.25
C HIS A 151 2.58 -21.83 11.97
N SER A 152 3.10 -22.60 11.00
CA SER A 152 4.55 -22.77 10.77
C SER A 152 5.20 -21.69 9.89
N SER A 153 4.41 -20.82 9.24
CA SER A 153 4.88 -19.87 8.21
C SER A 153 5.31 -18.49 8.73
N LEU A 154 5.22 -18.25 10.04
CA LEU A 154 5.56 -16.98 10.68
C LEU A 154 7.01 -16.51 10.46
N LYS A 155 7.90 -17.43 10.07
CA LYS A 155 9.30 -17.11 9.74
C LYS A 155 9.46 -16.23 8.48
N ILE A 156 8.44 -16.14 7.62
CA ILE A 156 8.50 -15.37 6.35
C ILE A 156 8.49 -13.85 6.60
N PHE A 157 8.03 -13.38 7.76
CA PHE A 157 7.99 -11.95 8.12
C PHE A 157 9.21 -11.46 8.91
N ILE A 158 10.23 -12.31 9.08
CA ILE A 158 11.51 -11.88 9.67
C ILE A 158 12.17 -10.84 8.75
N ILE A 159 12.91 -9.90 9.35
CA ILE A 159 13.61 -8.79 8.67
C ILE A 159 14.21 -9.25 7.34
N ASN A 160 13.60 -8.83 6.24
CA ASN A 160 14.13 -9.04 4.90
C ASN A 160 15.23 -7.98 4.65
N VAL A 161 16.49 -8.38 4.76
CA VAL A 161 17.67 -7.51 4.61
C VAL A 161 17.64 -6.70 3.30
N PRO A 162 17.37 -7.30 2.12
CA PRO A 162 17.10 -6.57 0.87
C PRO A 162 16.06 -5.45 1.01
N ALA A 163 14.93 -5.72 1.67
CA ALA A 163 13.89 -4.72 1.88
C ALA A 163 14.36 -3.57 2.78
N VAL A 164 15.14 -3.86 3.82
CA VAL A 164 15.74 -2.82 4.67
C VAL A 164 16.68 -1.92 3.87
N ILE A 165 17.55 -2.51 3.04
CA ILE A 165 18.47 -1.75 2.17
C ILE A 165 17.69 -0.87 1.19
N LEU A 166 16.63 -1.41 0.57
CA LEU A 166 15.77 -0.65 -0.34
C LEU A 166 15.07 0.53 0.36
N ILE A 167 14.55 0.31 1.57
CA ILE A 167 13.92 1.37 2.37
C ILE A 167 14.93 2.48 2.71
N LEU A 168 16.15 2.11 3.12
CA LEU A 168 17.22 3.06 3.40
C LEU A 168 17.64 3.84 2.14
N LEU A 169 17.71 3.18 0.99
CA LEU A 169 18.00 3.81 -0.29
C LEU A 169 16.92 4.84 -0.64
N ILE A 170 15.63 4.48 -0.51
CA ILE A 170 14.50 5.39 -0.76
C ILE A 170 14.59 6.62 0.13
N PHE A 171 14.87 6.45 1.42
CA PHE A 171 15.01 7.59 2.33
C PHE A 171 16.20 8.47 1.99
N SER A 172 17.34 7.87 1.63
CA SER A 172 18.55 8.61 1.25
C SER A 172 18.33 9.42 -0.04
N LEU A 173 17.77 8.79 -1.08
CA LEU A 173 17.45 9.44 -2.35
C LEU A 173 16.40 10.53 -2.18
N THR A 174 15.39 10.30 -1.33
CA THR A 174 14.37 11.31 -1.00
C THR A 174 15.00 12.51 -0.33
N ALA A 175 15.81 12.28 0.72
CA ALA A 175 16.48 13.34 1.47
C ALA A 175 17.41 14.18 0.59
N LEU A 176 18.15 13.55 -0.33
CA LEU A 176 19.00 14.22 -1.31
C LEU A 176 18.16 15.06 -2.29
N ARG A 177 17.14 14.46 -2.90
CA ARG A 177 16.32 15.10 -3.93
C ARG A 177 15.51 16.29 -3.40
N THR A 178 15.10 16.26 -2.13
CA THR A 178 14.34 17.35 -1.51
C THR A 178 15.19 18.24 -0.60
N SER A 179 16.50 18.01 -0.52
CA SER A 179 17.42 18.69 0.41
C SER A 179 16.91 18.69 1.87
N ASN A 180 16.22 17.62 2.27
CA ASN A 180 15.60 17.48 3.59
C ASN A 180 16.24 16.30 4.34
N LEU A 181 17.45 16.50 4.85
CA LEU A 181 18.19 15.48 5.62
C LEU A 181 17.46 15.09 6.92
N GLY A 182 16.58 15.96 7.42
CA GLY A 182 15.72 15.69 8.57
C GLY A 182 14.48 14.85 8.25
N TYR A 183 14.26 14.44 6.99
CA TYR A 183 13.04 13.74 6.58
C TYR A 183 12.74 12.48 7.39
N ILE A 184 13.76 11.72 7.82
CA ILE A 184 13.54 10.52 8.65
C ILE A 184 12.86 10.87 9.99
N LYS A 185 13.13 12.07 10.54
CA LYS A 185 12.49 12.54 11.77
C LYS A 185 10.99 12.80 11.59
N THR A 186 10.50 12.90 10.35
CA THR A 186 9.09 13.14 10.05
C THR A 186 8.21 11.92 10.33
N PHE A 187 8.76 10.71 10.42
CA PHE A 187 8.02 9.56 10.95
C PHE A 187 7.56 9.77 12.41
N LYS A 188 8.22 10.67 13.16
CA LYS A 188 7.73 11.08 14.49
C LYS A 188 6.33 11.72 14.44
N ILE A 189 5.94 12.33 13.32
CA ILE A 189 4.61 12.93 13.13
C ILE A 189 3.51 11.86 13.28
N LEU A 190 3.77 10.63 12.80
CA LEU A 190 2.82 9.52 12.92
C LEU A 190 2.52 9.16 14.39
N PHE A 191 3.49 9.33 15.30
CA PHE A 191 3.41 8.80 16.66
C PHE A 191 3.22 9.87 17.74
N TYR A 192 3.92 11.01 17.63
CA TYR A 192 4.11 11.94 18.75
C TYR A 192 3.66 13.37 18.46
N ASP A 193 3.72 13.83 17.20
CA ASP A 193 3.55 15.25 16.89
C ASP A 193 2.82 15.48 15.56
N GLN A 194 1.58 14.95 15.47
CA GLN A 194 0.71 15.10 14.29
C GLN A 194 0.47 16.58 13.92
N TYR A 195 0.33 17.42 14.94
CA TYR A 195 0.09 18.87 14.84
C TYR A 195 1.32 19.70 15.20
N GLY A 196 2.50 19.12 14.97
CA GLY A 196 3.78 19.72 15.29
C GLY A 196 4.13 20.93 14.44
N ASP A 197 5.14 21.66 14.88
CA ASP A 197 5.71 22.75 14.10
C ASP A 197 6.80 22.18 13.19
N TYR A 198 6.43 21.97 11.93
CA TYR A 198 7.32 21.47 10.90
C TYR A 198 7.06 22.16 9.56
N ASP A 199 8.05 22.15 8.69
CA ASP A 199 7.97 22.73 7.34
C ASP A 199 7.09 21.84 6.44
N ILE A 200 5.78 22.17 6.38
CA ILE A 200 4.76 21.45 5.62
C ILE A 200 5.17 21.32 4.15
N ARG A 201 5.75 22.39 3.58
CA ARG A 201 6.17 22.41 2.18
C ARG A 201 7.30 21.42 1.89
N LYS A 202 8.34 21.37 2.74
CA LYS A 202 9.44 20.41 2.57
C LYS A 202 8.98 18.98 2.79
N ILE A 203 8.16 18.73 3.80
CA ILE A 203 7.75 17.37 4.15
C ILE A 203 6.77 16.81 3.13
N SER A 204 5.77 17.59 2.69
CA SER A 204 4.86 17.17 1.60
C SER A 204 5.65 16.84 0.32
N LEU A 205 6.67 17.63 -0.02
CA LEU A 205 7.55 17.35 -1.16
C LEU A 205 8.37 16.05 -0.97
N SER A 206 8.90 15.81 0.24
CA SER A 206 9.64 14.58 0.55
C SER A 206 8.75 13.34 0.46
N ILE A 207 7.54 13.38 1.04
CA ILE A 207 6.56 12.28 0.96
C ILE A 207 6.21 11.98 -0.49
N ARG A 208 5.88 13.02 -1.27
CA ARG A 208 5.60 12.89 -2.70
C ARG A 208 6.75 12.21 -3.45
N THR A 209 7.98 12.61 -3.15
CA THR A 209 9.18 12.06 -3.79
C THR A 209 9.40 10.60 -3.42
N ALA A 210 9.23 10.24 -2.14
CA ALA A 210 9.33 8.87 -1.66
C ALA A 210 8.27 7.97 -2.30
N LYS A 211 7.01 8.40 -2.36
CA LYS A 211 5.91 7.68 -3.04
C LYS A 211 6.27 7.36 -4.50
N LYS A 212 6.80 8.32 -5.26
CA LYS A 212 7.25 8.11 -6.65
C LYS A 212 8.41 7.14 -6.77
N LEU A 213 9.39 7.23 -5.88
CA LEU A 213 10.53 6.31 -5.85
C LEU A 213 10.07 4.88 -5.57
N ILE A 214 9.14 4.69 -4.63
CA ILE A 214 8.57 3.38 -4.33
C ILE A 214 7.90 2.79 -5.57
N ILE A 215 7.03 3.54 -6.27
CA ILE A 215 6.38 3.05 -7.49
C ILE A 215 7.43 2.69 -8.56
N GLY A 216 8.42 3.56 -8.79
CA GLY A 216 9.47 3.31 -9.79
C GLY A 216 10.31 2.07 -9.48
N ILE A 217 10.70 1.87 -8.21
CA ILE A 217 11.42 0.67 -7.77
C ILE A 217 10.55 -0.58 -7.90
N SER A 218 9.27 -0.50 -7.54
CA SER A 218 8.33 -1.62 -7.70
C SER A 218 8.19 -2.04 -9.16
N ILE A 219 8.09 -1.09 -10.09
CA ILE A 219 8.08 -1.37 -11.54
C ILE A 219 9.37 -2.09 -11.96
N LEU A 220 10.53 -1.59 -11.51
CA LEU A 220 11.83 -2.19 -11.85
C LEU A 220 11.96 -3.62 -11.32
N LEU A 221 11.52 -3.88 -10.08
CA LEU A 221 11.50 -5.22 -9.49
C LEU A 221 10.58 -6.17 -10.27
N LEU A 222 9.40 -5.71 -10.71
CA LEU A 222 8.51 -6.50 -11.55
C LEU A 222 9.13 -6.82 -12.92
N PHE A 223 9.84 -5.88 -13.54
CA PHE A 223 10.57 -6.14 -14.77
C PHE A 223 11.70 -7.16 -14.58
N MET A 224 12.40 -7.14 -13.45
CA MET A 224 13.40 -8.17 -13.11
C MET A 224 12.75 -9.56 -13.03
N VAL A 225 11.63 -9.69 -12.31
CA VAL A 225 10.84 -10.94 -12.28
C VAL A 225 10.53 -11.40 -13.71
N PHE A 226 9.99 -10.51 -14.55
CA PHE A 226 9.62 -10.85 -15.92
C PHE A 226 10.80 -11.38 -16.72
N VAL A 227 11.95 -10.70 -16.70
CA VAL A 227 13.17 -11.13 -17.43
C VAL A 227 13.68 -12.48 -16.92
N ASP A 228 13.70 -12.68 -15.60
CA ASP A 228 14.17 -13.93 -15.00
C ASP A 228 13.24 -15.11 -15.35
N THR A 229 11.91 -14.89 -15.34
CA THR A 229 10.92 -15.93 -15.67
C THR A 229 11.02 -16.47 -17.10
N ILE A 230 11.56 -15.70 -18.05
CA ILE A 230 11.70 -16.14 -19.45
C ILE A 230 12.73 -17.27 -19.58
N ASN A 231 13.79 -17.24 -18.76
CA ASN A 231 14.96 -18.10 -18.92
C ASN A 231 15.02 -19.26 -17.91
N MET A 232 14.06 -19.33 -16.98
CA MET A 232 14.10 -20.27 -15.87
C MET A 232 13.06 -21.38 -15.97
N ASN A 233 13.32 -22.48 -15.25
CA ASN A 233 12.31 -23.52 -15.03
C ASN A 233 11.22 -23.00 -14.08
N LEU A 234 10.13 -23.75 -13.96
CA LEU A 234 8.96 -23.34 -13.18
C LEU A 234 9.27 -23.17 -11.68
N THR A 235 10.08 -24.05 -11.11
CA THR A 235 10.42 -24.08 -9.69
C THR A 235 11.30 -22.89 -9.29
N ASP A 236 12.33 -22.59 -10.07
CA ASP A 236 13.21 -21.43 -9.86
C ASP A 236 12.44 -20.11 -10.05
N THR A 237 11.51 -20.10 -11.00
CA THR A 237 10.59 -18.97 -11.22
C THR A 237 9.75 -18.68 -9.98
N PHE A 238 9.19 -19.71 -9.34
CA PHE A 238 8.39 -19.54 -8.13
C PHE A 238 9.21 -19.05 -6.94
N TYR A 239 10.45 -19.55 -6.77
CA TYR A 239 11.35 -19.07 -5.72
C TYR A 239 11.65 -17.56 -5.84
N ILE A 240 11.97 -17.10 -7.05
CA ILE A 240 12.25 -15.68 -7.32
C ILE A 240 11.00 -14.82 -7.09
N ILE A 241 9.84 -15.29 -7.57
CA ILE A 241 8.55 -14.62 -7.35
C ILE A 241 8.31 -14.43 -5.85
N GLY A 242 8.52 -15.46 -5.01
CA GLY A 242 8.34 -15.35 -3.57
C GLY A 242 9.24 -14.30 -2.92
N SER A 243 10.53 -14.30 -3.26
CA SER A 243 11.52 -13.37 -2.71
C SER A 243 11.27 -11.91 -3.10
N ILE A 244 10.97 -11.66 -4.38
CA ILE A 244 10.68 -10.31 -4.87
C ILE A 244 9.34 -9.81 -4.34
N SER A 245 8.33 -10.68 -4.25
CA SER A 245 7.02 -10.34 -3.67
C SER A 245 7.14 -9.86 -2.23
N LEU A 246 7.99 -10.48 -1.42
CA LEU A 246 8.21 -10.04 -0.05
C LEU A 246 8.78 -8.62 -0.01
N SER A 247 9.75 -8.31 -0.87
CA SER A 247 10.31 -6.96 -0.98
C SER A 247 9.25 -5.93 -1.43
N LEU A 248 8.38 -6.31 -2.37
CA LEU A 248 7.27 -5.49 -2.84
C LEU A 248 6.24 -5.22 -1.73
N VAL A 249 5.91 -6.21 -0.90
CA VAL A 249 5.02 -6.03 0.28
C VAL A 249 5.58 -4.99 1.25
N TYR A 250 6.88 -5.06 1.58
CA TYR A 250 7.51 -4.06 2.47
C TYR A 250 7.47 -2.64 1.87
N LEU A 251 7.74 -2.52 0.56
CA LEU A 251 7.70 -1.23 -0.14
C LEU A 251 6.31 -0.62 -0.17
N LEU A 252 5.28 -1.43 -0.44
CA LEU A 252 3.90 -0.97 -0.46
C LEU A 252 3.34 -0.69 0.94
N TYR A 253 3.80 -1.42 1.96
CA TYR A 253 3.50 -1.07 3.35
C TYR A 253 4.12 0.30 3.72
N LEU A 254 5.37 0.55 3.31
CA LEU A 254 5.97 1.88 3.46
C LEU A 254 5.14 2.95 2.71
N TYR A 255 4.67 2.66 1.50
CA TYR A 255 3.79 3.56 0.76
C TYR A 255 2.52 3.87 1.55
N GLN A 256 1.88 2.86 2.16
CA GLN A 256 0.70 3.05 2.99
C GLN A 256 0.97 3.98 4.18
N LEU A 257 2.11 3.81 4.88
CA LEU A 257 2.51 4.71 5.97
C LEU A 257 2.68 6.16 5.48
N LEU A 258 3.23 6.34 4.27
CA LEU A 258 3.37 7.65 3.66
C LEU A 258 2.02 8.29 3.32
N ILE A 259 1.00 7.52 2.92
CA ILE A 259 -0.37 8.05 2.75
C ILE A 259 -0.91 8.56 4.09
N LEU A 260 -0.79 7.77 5.16
CA LEU A 260 -1.26 8.18 6.49
C LEU A 260 -0.55 9.45 6.97
N GLN A 261 0.76 9.54 6.73
CA GLN A 261 1.56 10.71 7.07
C GLN A 261 1.11 11.96 6.29
N ASP A 262 0.83 11.81 4.99
CA ASP A 262 0.33 12.88 4.13
C ASP A 262 -1.02 13.44 4.63
N VAL A 263 -1.94 12.56 5.04
CA VAL A 263 -3.23 12.94 5.62
C VAL A 263 -3.08 13.69 6.94
N LEU A 264 -2.15 13.29 7.82
CA LEU A 264 -1.87 14.02 9.06
C LEU A 264 -1.32 15.43 8.77
N ILE A 265 -0.46 15.56 7.76
CA ILE A 265 0.12 16.85 7.36
C ILE A 265 -0.94 17.76 6.75
N LEU A 266 -1.84 17.22 5.92
CA LEU A 266 -2.98 17.94 5.38
C LEU A 266 -3.85 18.51 6.50
N GLN A 267 -4.21 17.68 7.48
CA GLN A 267 -5.02 18.13 8.61
C GLN A 267 -4.31 19.21 9.43
N ASN A 268 -3.00 19.05 9.68
CA ASN A 268 -2.19 20.07 10.37
C ASN A 268 -2.11 21.39 9.58
N ALA A 269 -2.04 21.32 8.25
CA ALA A 269 -2.01 22.49 7.39
C ALA A 269 -3.33 23.28 7.49
N ILE A 270 -4.46 22.59 7.53
CA ILE A 270 -5.79 23.21 7.64
C ILE A 270 -5.99 23.85 9.01
N LEU A 271 -5.66 23.12 10.08
CA LEU A 271 -5.89 23.53 11.46
C LEU A 271 -4.99 24.70 11.92
N ASN A 272 -3.92 24.99 11.18
CA ASN A 272 -3.04 26.13 11.45
C ASN A 272 -3.11 27.21 10.35
N ASP A 273 -4.14 27.21 9.50
CA ASP A 273 -4.32 28.15 8.39
C ASP A 273 -3.11 28.21 7.40
N ARG A 274 -2.39 27.10 7.24
CA ARG A 274 -1.23 26.97 6.33
C ARG A 274 -1.50 26.04 5.15
N PHE A 275 -2.76 25.88 4.74
CA PHE A 275 -3.14 25.01 3.61
C PHE A 275 -2.40 25.36 2.31
N HIS A 276 -2.13 26.64 2.05
CA HIS A 276 -1.35 27.10 0.89
C HIS A 276 0.09 26.54 0.82
N GLU A 277 0.66 26.07 1.94
CA GLU A 277 1.96 25.38 1.97
C GLU A 277 1.86 23.90 1.57
N TYR A 278 0.67 23.32 1.67
CA TYR A 278 0.40 21.92 1.34
C TYR A 278 0.29 21.75 -0.19
N ARG A 279 1.16 20.91 -0.75
CA ARG A 279 1.17 20.62 -2.19
C ARG A 279 0.56 19.27 -2.48
N TYR A 280 -0.75 19.25 -2.68
CA TYR A 280 -1.46 18.08 -3.19
C TYR A 280 -0.98 17.70 -4.59
N GLN A 281 -0.75 16.41 -4.83
CA GLN A 281 -0.65 15.86 -6.18
C GLN A 281 -1.14 14.41 -6.18
N ASP A 282 -2.15 14.14 -6.99
CA ASP A 282 -2.65 12.79 -7.24
C ASP A 282 -1.58 11.90 -7.89
N GLN A 283 -1.27 10.76 -7.27
CA GLN A 283 -0.37 9.74 -7.84
C GLN A 283 -1.10 8.51 -8.39
N SER A 284 -2.44 8.49 -8.34
CA SER A 284 -3.25 7.33 -8.72
C SER A 284 -2.94 6.81 -10.13
N THR A 285 -2.68 7.70 -11.09
CA THR A 285 -2.27 7.32 -12.46
C THR A 285 -1.01 6.45 -12.48
N SER A 286 0.01 6.79 -11.69
CA SER A 286 1.26 6.00 -11.64
C SER A 286 1.03 4.62 -11.00
N ILE A 287 0.11 4.52 -10.04
CA ILE A 287 -0.25 3.25 -9.42
C ILE A 287 -1.05 2.37 -10.40
N TYR A 288 -1.93 2.96 -11.23
CA TYR A 288 -2.62 2.21 -12.28
C TYR A 288 -1.66 1.64 -13.33
N VAL A 289 -0.61 2.38 -13.69
CA VAL A 289 0.46 1.86 -14.57
C VAL A 289 1.14 0.64 -13.93
N LEU A 290 1.48 0.72 -12.64
CA LEU A 290 2.05 -0.40 -11.90
C LEU A 290 1.12 -1.63 -11.92
N ILE A 291 -0.18 -1.43 -11.76
CA ILE A 291 -1.18 -2.51 -11.84
C ILE A 291 -1.24 -3.12 -13.24
N ALA A 292 -1.26 -2.30 -14.29
CA ALA A 292 -1.30 -2.79 -15.66
C ALA A 292 -0.06 -3.66 -15.98
N ILE A 293 1.13 -3.20 -15.57
CA ILE A 293 2.38 -3.96 -15.70
C ILE A 293 2.28 -5.28 -14.93
N PHE A 294 1.80 -5.23 -13.69
CA PHE A 294 1.60 -6.42 -12.87
C PHE A 294 0.66 -7.44 -13.54
N ILE A 295 -0.52 -7.02 -14.01
CA ILE A 295 -1.51 -7.91 -14.66
C ILE A 295 -0.90 -8.51 -15.93
N GLY A 296 -0.15 -7.72 -16.70
CA GLY A 296 0.56 -8.20 -17.90
C GLY A 296 1.55 -9.32 -17.58
N ILE A 297 2.40 -9.12 -16.57
CA ILE A 297 3.40 -10.13 -16.15
C ILE A 297 2.71 -11.38 -15.60
N LEU A 298 1.68 -11.21 -14.77
CA LEU A 298 0.91 -12.32 -14.22
C LEU A 298 0.27 -13.17 -15.34
N SER A 299 -0.33 -12.51 -16.33
CA SER A 299 -0.96 -13.16 -17.47
C SER A 299 0.06 -13.90 -18.33
N PHE A 300 1.25 -13.31 -18.52
CA PHE A 300 2.35 -13.93 -19.24
C PHE A 300 2.87 -15.20 -18.55
N ILE A 301 3.09 -15.15 -17.23
CA ILE A 301 3.51 -16.33 -16.44
C ILE A 301 2.43 -17.42 -16.53
N GLY A 302 1.16 -17.06 -16.39
CA GLY A 302 0.05 -18.00 -16.57
C GLY A 302 0.06 -18.66 -17.94
N LEU A 303 0.18 -17.88 -19.01
CA LEU A 303 0.17 -18.37 -20.39
C LEU A 303 1.38 -19.24 -20.72
N LEU A 304 2.59 -18.86 -20.27
CA LEU A 304 3.79 -19.69 -20.41
C LEU A 304 3.62 -21.06 -19.75
N ASN A 305 2.99 -21.10 -18.58
CA ASN A 305 2.77 -22.34 -17.85
C ASN A 305 1.72 -23.22 -18.51
N PHE A 306 0.69 -22.64 -19.13
CA PHE A 306 -0.29 -23.39 -19.92
C PHE A 306 0.31 -24.00 -21.20
N ILE A 307 1.30 -23.35 -21.83
CA ILE A 307 1.93 -23.85 -23.06
C ILE A 307 2.97 -24.94 -22.79
N LYS A 308 3.63 -24.90 -21.62
CA LYS A 308 4.68 -25.86 -21.24
C LYS A 308 4.13 -27.19 -20.69
N ILE A 309 2.84 -27.27 -20.36
CA ILE A 309 2.11 -28.49 -19.96
C ILE A 309 1.59 -29.19 -21.21
#